data_AF-A0AAD5TZX1-F1
#
_entry.id   AF-A0AAD5TZX1-F1
#
_cell.length_a   1.000
_cell.length_b   1.000
_cell.length_c   1.000
_cell.angle_alpha   90.00
_cell.angle_beta   90.00
_cell.angle_gamma   90.00
#
_symmetry.space_group_name_H-M   'P 1'
#
loop_
_entity.id
_entity.type
_entity.pdbx_description
1 polymer ?
#
loop_
_entity_poly.entity_id
_entity_poly.type
_entity_poly.pdbx_seq_one_letter_code
_entity_poly.pdbx_strand_id
1 'polypeptide(L)'
;MKKFKASHPWPLEFKIEANCSKSKARASSLLLPNYICKTPMFMPVATQGIMKSLTTEQLKKLDCHLILANTYHLALNPGKELLDFYQGIHKFMNWDRAMLTDSGGFQMVSLAKLMVVNEEGVSFTSHLDGTEMFLSPEKSIEIQNSIGADIMMQLDDVVSSTTTGPRVEEAMWRSIRWLDRCLKFHFENEQKIHKQNLFPIIQGGLDIRLRKICCEEMIKRDCSGYAIGGLSGGESKDQFWRIVSLCTDLLPKDKPRYCMGVGYAEDLVVCSALGVDMYDCVFPTRTARFGNALTRKGAFDLKKSTFETDTTPI
;
A
#
# COMPACT_ATOMS: atom_id res chain seq x y z
N MET A 1 -17.14 16.17 14.83
CA MET A 1 -17.60 15.63 13.53
C MET A 1 -18.42 14.38 13.78
N LYS A 2 -19.59 14.22 13.13
CA LYS A 2 -20.29 12.93 13.08
C LYS A 2 -19.37 11.94 12.34
N LYS A 3 -19.11 10.78 12.93
CA LYS A 3 -18.27 9.73 12.33
C LYS A 3 -18.95 9.21 11.06
N PHE A 4 -18.18 9.00 10.00
CA PHE A 4 -18.69 8.40 8.77
C PHE A 4 -19.16 6.96 9.05
N LYS A 5 -20.28 6.56 8.44
CA LYS A 5 -20.79 5.19 8.47
C LYS A 5 -21.05 4.76 7.03
N ALA A 6 -20.48 3.62 6.63
CA ALA A 6 -20.69 3.04 5.31
C ALA A 6 -22.19 2.87 5.00
N SER A 7 -22.60 3.29 3.81
CA SER A 7 -23.97 3.12 3.32
C SER A 7 -24.20 1.74 2.69
N HIS A 8 -23.12 1.04 2.32
CA HIS A 8 -23.13 -0.26 1.64
C HIS A 8 -22.03 -1.17 2.19
N PRO A 9 -22.18 -2.51 2.13
CA PRO A 9 -21.11 -3.43 2.49
C PRO A 9 -19.95 -3.33 1.49
N TRP A 10 -18.73 -3.58 1.98
CA TRP A 10 -17.55 -3.67 1.12
C TRP A 10 -17.59 -4.93 0.25
N PRO A 11 -17.12 -4.87 -1.01
CA PRO A 11 -17.09 -6.04 -1.89
C PRO A 11 -16.02 -7.08 -1.51
N LEU A 12 -14.96 -6.68 -0.79
CA LEU A 12 -13.95 -7.60 -0.27
C LEU A 12 -14.50 -8.40 0.92
N GLU A 13 -14.47 -9.73 0.80
CA GLU A 13 -14.61 -10.66 1.92
C GLU A 13 -13.23 -11.20 2.33
N PHE A 14 -12.97 -11.25 3.63
CA PHE A 14 -11.72 -11.77 4.18
C PHE A 14 -11.98 -13.06 4.95
N LYS A 15 -11.46 -14.19 4.42
CA LYS A 15 -11.67 -15.52 4.98
C LYS A 15 -10.39 -16.06 5.58
N ILE A 16 -10.36 -16.24 6.89
CA ILE A 16 -9.24 -16.89 7.58
C ILE A 16 -9.37 -18.42 7.43
N GLU A 17 -8.36 -19.04 6.85
CA GLU A 17 -8.32 -20.50 6.63
C GLU A 17 -7.63 -21.21 7.80
N ALA A 18 -6.56 -20.62 8.34
CA ALA A 18 -5.85 -21.14 9.49
C ALA A 18 -5.16 -20.03 10.29
N ASN A 19 -5.01 -20.26 11.60
CA ASN A 19 -4.18 -19.44 12.47
C ASN A 19 -3.08 -20.33 13.09
N CYS A 20 -1.88 -19.76 13.29
CA CYS A 20 -0.85 -20.42 14.07
C CYS A 20 -1.25 -20.44 15.55
N SER A 21 -0.99 -21.53 16.26
CA SER A 21 -1.26 -21.64 17.71
C SER A 21 -0.24 -20.93 18.59
N LYS A 22 0.92 -20.54 18.04
CA LYS A 22 2.05 -19.94 18.79
C LYS A 22 2.29 -18.47 18.45
N SER A 23 2.06 -18.08 17.21
CA SER A 23 2.26 -16.71 16.73
C SER A 23 0.92 -16.08 16.33
N LYS A 24 0.95 -14.84 15.85
CA LYS A 24 -0.23 -14.14 15.31
C LYS A 24 -0.42 -14.42 13.81
N ALA A 25 0.36 -15.33 13.22
CA ALA A 25 0.34 -15.62 11.80
C ALA A 25 -0.98 -16.27 11.36
N ARG A 26 -1.42 -15.89 10.16
CA ARG A 26 -2.70 -16.28 9.58
C ARG A 26 -2.50 -16.66 8.12
N ALA A 27 -3.13 -17.73 7.69
CA ALA A 27 -3.31 -18.05 6.28
C ALA A 27 -4.74 -17.73 5.92
N SER A 28 -4.95 -16.84 4.94
CA SER A 28 -6.28 -16.31 4.63
C SER A 28 -6.47 -16.09 3.12
N SER A 29 -7.73 -15.96 2.70
CA SER A 29 -8.12 -15.57 1.35
C SER A 29 -8.79 -14.21 1.35
N LEU A 30 -8.41 -13.36 0.39
CA LEU A 30 -9.11 -12.12 0.04
C LEU A 30 -9.96 -12.42 -1.18
N LEU A 31 -11.28 -12.42 -1.00
CA LEU A 31 -12.24 -12.63 -2.07
C LEU A 31 -12.60 -11.25 -2.61
N LEU A 32 -11.92 -10.83 -3.68
CA LEU A 32 -12.23 -9.59 -4.40
C LEU A 32 -13.19 -9.92 -5.56
N PRO A 33 -13.95 -8.93 -6.07
CA PRO A 33 -14.88 -9.16 -7.19
C PRO A 33 -14.26 -9.84 -8.42
N ASN A 34 -13.00 -9.51 -8.73
CA ASN A 34 -12.34 -9.98 -9.94
C ASN A 34 -11.36 -11.14 -9.72
N TYR A 35 -10.95 -11.42 -8.47
CA TYR A 35 -9.91 -12.42 -8.20
C TYR A 35 -9.85 -12.84 -6.71
N ILE A 36 -9.35 -14.06 -6.45
CA ILE A 36 -9.10 -14.53 -5.08
C ILE A 36 -7.59 -14.47 -4.79
N CYS A 37 -7.20 -13.68 -3.78
CA CYS A 37 -5.80 -13.60 -3.35
C CYS A 37 -5.57 -14.50 -2.13
N LYS A 38 -4.43 -15.20 -2.09
CA LYS A 38 -3.96 -15.91 -0.90
C LYS A 38 -3.06 -15.01 -0.07
N THR A 39 -3.08 -15.14 1.26
CA THR A 39 -2.22 -14.41 2.19
C THR A 39 -1.58 -15.33 3.23
N PRO A 40 -0.39 -15.00 3.76
CA PRO A 40 0.35 -13.75 3.56
C PRO A 40 0.90 -13.59 2.13
N MET A 41 0.94 -12.37 1.60
CA MET A 41 1.36 -12.10 0.23
C MET A 41 2.30 -10.91 0.10
N PHE A 42 3.20 -11.01 -0.89
CA PHE A 42 4.05 -9.91 -1.33
C PHE A 42 3.52 -9.35 -2.66
N MET A 43 3.35 -8.04 -2.74
CA MET A 43 2.83 -7.31 -3.89
C MET A 43 4.01 -6.63 -4.62
N PRO A 44 4.37 -7.10 -5.82
CA PRO A 44 5.34 -6.40 -6.65
C PRO A 44 4.83 -5.02 -7.06
N VAL A 45 5.72 -4.03 -7.10
CA VAL A 45 5.38 -2.63 -7.39
C VAL A 45 5.54 -2.31 -8.87
N ALA A 46 4.41 -2.16 -9.56
CA ALA A 46 4.26 -1.77 -10.96
C ALA A 46 4.04 -0.26 -11.07
N THR A 47 5.12 0.53 -10.94
CA THR A 47 5.07 2.00 -10.80
C THR A 47 4.19 2.72 -11.85
N GLN A 48 4.19 2.30 -13.11
CA GLN A 48 3.37 2.90 -14.19
C GLN A 48 2.30 1.93 -14.70
N GLY A 49 1.80 1.04 -13.85
CA GLY A 49 1.01 -0.10 -14.33
C GLY A 49 1.84 -1.03 -15.21
N ILE A 50 3.15 -1.08 -15.04
CA ILE A 50 3.99 -2.11 -15.65
C ILE A 50 5.06 -2.52 -14.66
N MET A 51 5.32 -3.83 -14.57
CA MET A 51 6.46 -4.33 -13.84
C MET A 51 7.71 -4.10 -14.65
N LYS A 52 8.71 -3.47 -14.05
CA LYS A 52 10.01 -3.25 -14.71
C LYS A 52 10.62 -4.62 -15.00
N SER A 53 10.87 -4.90 -16.28
CA SER A 53 11.50 -6.12 -16.78
C SER A 53 10.68 -7.41 -16.75
N LEU A 54 9.37 -7.35 -16.43
CA LEU A 54 8.48 -8.53 -16.45
C LEU A 54 7.16 -8.23 -17.17
N THR A 55 6.69 -9.19 -17.97
CA THR A 55 5.35 -9.16 -18.57
C THR A 55 4.28 -9.62 -17.59
N THR A 56 3.02 -9.26 -17.82
CA THR A 56 1.89 -9.77 -17.03
C THR A 56 1.81 -11.29 -17.06
N GLU A 57 2.08 -11.92 -18.21
CA GLU A 57 2.13 -13.38 -18.33
C GLU A 57 3.24 -14.02 -17.48
N GLN A 58 4.40 -13.40 -17.37
CA GLN A 58 5.46 -13.87 -16.45
C GLN A 58 5.01 -13.76 -14.99
N LEU A 59 4.33 -12.67 -14.60
CA LEU A 59 3.78 -12.52 -13.26
C LEU A 59 2.73 -13.59 -12.93
N LYS A 60 1.85 -13.92 -13.90
CA LYS A 60 0.87 -15.00 -13.75
C LYS A 60 1.55 -16.36 -13.56
N LYS A 61 2.63 -16.64 -14.31
CA LYS A 61 3.43 -17.87 -14.17
C LYS A 61 4.15 -17.96 -12.82
N LEU A 62 4.53 -16.83 -12.24
CA LEU A 62 5.11 -16.73 -10.89
C LEU A 62 4.05 -16.74 -9.78
N ASP A 63 2.79 -16.98 -10.13
CA ASP A 63 1.64 -16.95 -9.25
C ASP A 63 1.49 -15.65 -8.44
N CYS A 64 1.75 -14.51 -9.08
CA CYS A 64 1.49 -13.22 -8.46
C CYS A 64 -0.03 -12.96 -8.41
N HIS A 65 -0.62 -12.86 -7.22
CA HIS A 65 -2.08 -12.64 -7.09
C HIS A 65 -2.49 -11.17 -7.21
N LEU A 66 -1.65 -10.25 -6.69
CA LEU A 66 -1.95 -8.83 -6.62
C LEU A 66 -0.68 -8.00 -6.83
N ILE A 67 -0.79 -6.94 -7.64
CA ILE A 67 0.28 -5.97 -7.86
C ILE A 67 -0.09 -4.60 -7.32
N LEU A 68 0.89 -3.87 -6.81
CA LEU A 68 0.72 -2.48 -6.43
C LEU A 68 1.01 -1.59 -7.64
N ALA A 69 0.08 -0.73 -8.03
CA ALA A 69 0.30 0.32 -9.00
C ALA A 69 0.32 1.69 -8.33
N ASN A 70 1.03 2.64 -8.93
CA ASN A 70 1.13 3.96 -8.35
C ASN A 70 0.13 4.95 -8.97
N THR A 71 -0.68 5.57 -8.13
CA THR A 71 -1.72 6.52 -8.56
C THR A 71 -1.15 7.78 -9.19
N TYR A 72 -0.09 8.35 -8.61
CA TYR A 72 0.53 9.57 -9.13
C TYR A 72 1.08 9.37 -10.54
N HIS A 73 1.83 8.29 -10.76
CA HIS A 73 2.37 8.01 -12.09
C HIS A 73 1.29 7.71 -13.11
N LEU A 74 0.29 6.90 -12.75
CA LEU A 74 -0.82 6.57 -13.66
C LEU A 74 -1.69 7.78 -13.99
N ALA A 75 -1.86 8.72 -13.06
CA ALA A 75 -2.59 9.97 -13.28
C ALA A 75 -1.91 10.89 -14.28
N LEU A 76 -0.58 10.85 -14.37
CA LEU A 76 0.21 11.65 -15.30
C LEU A 76 0.40 10.94 -16.65
N ASN A 77 0.69 9.65 -16.61
CA ASN A 77 0.94 8.84 -17.80
C ASN A 77 0.59 7.36 -17.49
N PRO A 78 -0.47 6.80 -18.09
CA PRO A 78 -1.18 7.26 -19.30
C PRO A 78 -2.18 8.41 -19.10
N GLY A 79 -2.55 8.72 -17.86
CA GLY A 79 -3.55 9.74 -17.56
C GLY A 79 -4.98 9.20 -17.51
N LYS A 80 -5.85 9.97 -16.85
CA LYS A 80 -7.23 9.60 -16.55
C LYS A 80 -8.07 9.29 -17.80
N GLU A 81 -7.97 10.13 -18.84
CA GLU A 81 -8.78 10.00 -20.05
C GLU A 81 -8.55 8.66 -20.76
N LEU A 82 -7.28 8.23 -20.86
CA LEU A 82 -6.95 6.95 -21.49
C LEU A 82 -7.43 5.78 -20.62
N LEU A 83 -7.27 5.86 -19.31
CA LEU A 83 -7.76 4.83 -18.39
C LEU A 83 -9.29 4.69 -18.47
N ASP A 84 -10.02 5.81 -18.53
CA ASP A 84 -11.47 5.79 -18.70
C ASP A 84 -11.87 5.17 -20.05
N PHE A 85 -11.16 5.47 -21.14
CA PHE A 85 -11.38 4.85 -22.45
C PHE A 85 -11.22 3.33 -22.41
N TYR A 86 -10.16 2.83 -21.77
CA TYR A 86 -9.95 1.38 -21.56
C TYR A 86 -10.85 0.78 -20.48
N GLN A 87 -11.66 1.59 -19.78
CA GLN A 87 -12.50 1.19 -18.65
C GLN A 87 -11.70 0.63 -17.47
N GLY A 88 -10.53 1.20 -17.23
CA GLY A 88 -9.65 0.90 -16.10
C GLY A 88 -8.35 0.21 -16.50
N ILE A 89 -7.47 0.13 -15.51
CA ILE A 89 -6.08 -0.31 -15.64
C ILE A 89 -5.94 -1.80 -15.99
N HIS A 90 -6.86 -2.63 -15.51
CA HIS A 90 -6.85 -4.08 -15.77
C HIS A 90 -6.88 -4.38 -17.27
N LYS A 91 -7.80 -3.75 -18.01
CA LYS A 91 -7.91 -3.88 -19.46
C LYS A 91 -6.73 -3.24 -20.18
N PHE A 92 -6.29 -2.06 -19.73
CA PHE A 92 -5.13 -1.38 -20.29
C PHE A 92 -3.85 -2.23 -20.23
N MET A 93 -3.62 -2.92 -19.11
CA MET A 93 -2.44 -3.75 -18.88
C MET A 93 -2.57 -5.20 -19.34
N ASN A 94 -3.79 -5.64 -19.72
CA ASN A 94 -4.12 -7.05 -19.83
C ASN A 94 -3.78 -7.85 -18.54
N TRP A 95 -4.21 -7.31 -17.39
CA TRP A 95 -4.04 -7.89 -16.07
C TRP A 95 -5.40 -8.30 -15.49
N ASP A 96 -5.63 -9.61 -15.39
CA ASP A 96 -6.89 -10.24 -14.98
C ASP A 96 -6.89 -10.71 -13.51
N ARG A 97 -5.86 -10.35 -12.73
CA ARG A 97 -5.81 -10.60 -11.29
C ARG A 97 -5.95 -9.28 -10.52
N ALA A 98 -5.81 -9.34 -9.19
CA ALA A 98 -6.09 -8.19 -8.34
C ALA A 98 -5.06 -7.06 -8.48
N MET A 99 -5.46 -5.83 -8.16
CA MET A 99 -4.60 -4.67 -8.09
C MET A 99 -4.90 -3.83 -6.84
N LEU A 100 -3.85 -3.22 -6.30
CA LEU A 100 -3.93 -2.20 -5.28
C LEU A 100 -3.29 -0.91 -5.81
N THR A 101 -3.91 0.23 -5.57
CA THR A 101 -3.32 1.54 -5.85
C THR A 101 -3.00 2.27 -4.56
N ASP A 102 -1.79 2.81 -4.45
CA ASP A 102 -1.50 3.77 -3.38
C ASP A 102 -2.27 5.09 -3.59
N SER A 103 -2.21 6.02 -2.65
CA SER A 103 -2.94 7.29 -2.78
C SER A 103 -2.26 8.33 -3.67
N GLY A 104 -0.97 8.12 -4.00
CA GLY A 104 -0.10 9.09 -4.65
C GLY A 104 0.62 10.04 -3.69
N GLY A 105 0.15 10.17 -2.43
CA GLY A 105 0.70 11.13 -1.47
C GLY A 105 2.15 10.84 -1.05
N PHE A 106 2.49 9.58 -0.78
CA PHE A 106 3.84 9.22 -0.32
C PHE A 106 4.93 9.55 -1.35
N GLN A 107 4.66 9.29 -2.63
CA GLN A 107 5.63 9.59 -3.67
C GLN A 107 5.87 11.09 -3.81
N MET A 108 4.84 11.91 -3.62
CA MET A 108 4.96 13.37 -3.59
C MET A 108 5.90 13.81 -2.46
N VAL A 109 5.78 13.22 -1.27
CA VAL A 109 6.67 13.48 -0.11
C VAL A 109 8.13 13.10 -0.41
N SER A 110 8.36 12.00 -1.11
CA SER A 110 9.72 11.50 -1.38
C SER A 110 10.44 12.18 -2.55
N LEU A 111 9.69 12.82 -3.46
CA LEU A 111 10.21 13.38 -4.73
C LEU A 111 10.18 14.91 -4.79
N ALA A 112 9.30 15.59 -4.05
CA ALA A 112 9.16 17.04 -4.13
C ALA A 112 9.92 17.77 -3.02
N LYS A 113 10.99 18.49 -3.39
CA LYS A 113 11.69 19.41 -2.47
C LYS A 113 10.80 20.55 -1.96
N LEU A 114 9.69 20.83 -2.64
CA LEU A 114 8.73 21.89 -2.37
C LEU A 114 7.34 21.27 -2.19
N MET A 115 7.13 20.59 -1.06
CA MET A 115 5.81 20.07 -0.69
C MET A 115 5.22 20.92 0.43
N VAL A 116 3.95 21.31 0.27
CA VAL A 116 3.17 21.99 1.30
C VAL A 116 1.94 21.16 1.62
N VAL A 117 1.79 20.76 2.88
CA VAL A 117 0.63 20.02 3.37
C VAL A 117 -0.22 20.92 4.24
N ASN A 118 -1.51 21.02 3.93
CA ASN A 118 -2.49 21.73 4.74
C ASN A 118 -3.74 20.86 4.90
N GLU A 119 -4.82 21.39 5.48
CA GLU A 119 -6.04 20.61 5.69
C GLU A 119 -6.74 20.23 4.37
N GLU A 120 -6.61 21.04 3.31
CA GLU A 120 -7.28 20.82 2.03
C GLU A 120 -6.63 19.68 1.24
N GLY A 121 -5.31 19.53 1.33
CA GLY A 121 -4.56 18.51 0.60
C GLY A 121 -3.06 18.76 0.59
N VAL A 122 -2.40 18.21 -0.43
CA VAL A 122 -0.96 18.32 -0.67
C VAL A 122 -0.72 19.12 -1.95
N SER A 123 0.02 20.22 -1.86
CA SER A 123 0.56 20.95 -3.01
C SER A 123 2.01 20.57 -3.24
N PHE A 124 2.40 20.38 -4.50
CA PHE A 124 3.77 20.05 -4.87
C PHE A 124 4.07 20.39 -6.33
N THR A 125 5.35 20.57 -6.63
CA THR A 125 5.84 20.77 -8.00
C THR A 125 6.21 19.43 -8.65
N SER A 126 5.70 19.18 -9.86
CA SER A 126 6.08 18.05 -10.71
C SER A 126 7.58 18.00 -10.97
N HIS A 127 8.19 16.83 -10.77
CA HIS A 127 9.59 16.63 -11.14
C HIS A 127 9.79 16.38 -12.65
N LEU A 128 8.71 16.18 -13.41
CA LEU A 128 8.79 15.90 -14.85
C LEU A 128 8.83 17.19 -15.67
N ASP A 129 8.01 18.17 -15.32
CA ASP A 129 7.77 19.38 -16.12
C ASP A 129 7.69 20.66 -15.29
N GLY A 130 7.82 20.58 -13.96
CA GLY A 130 7.76 21.75 -13.08
C GLY A 130 6.36 22.30 -12.84
N THR A 131 5.30 21.60 -13.25
CA THR A 131 3.92 22.04 -13.03
C THR A 131 3.53 21.95 -11.54
N GLU A 132 2.85 22.98 -11.04
CA GLU A 132 2.25 22.94 -9.70
C GLU A 132 1.01 22.04 -9.70
N MET A 133 0.99 21.09 -8.79
CA MET A 133 -0.08 20.11 -8.63
C MET A 133 -0.67 20.18 -7.23
N PHE A 134 -1.96 19.87 -7.14
CA PHE A 134 -2.68 19.77 -5.89
C PHE A 134 -3.44 18.45 -5.82
N LEU A 135 -3.20 17.70 -4.74
CA LEU A 135 -3.88 16.44 -4.45
C LEU A 135 -4.68 16.56 -3.15
N SER A 136 -6.01 16.60 -3.27
CA SER A 136 -6.93 16.45 -2.14
C SER A 136 -7.34 14.98 -1.94
N PRO A 137 -7.89 14.61 -0.76
CA PRO A 137 -8.53 13.33 -0.54
C PRO A 137 -9.55 12.94 -1.63
N GLU A 138 -10.41 13.86 -2.05
CA GLU A 138 -11.39 13.64 -3.11
C GLU A 138 -10.72 13.39 -4.45
N LYS A 139 -9.71 14.19 -4.81
CA LYS A 139 -8.99 14.03 -6.07
C LYS A 139 -8.24 12.71 -6.14
N SER A 140 -7.63 12.27 -5.04
CA SER A 140 -6.98 10.96 -4.94
C SER A 140 -7.97 9.83 -5.19
N ILE A 141 -9.16 9.86 -4.57
CA ILE A 141 -10.19 8.84 -4.78
C ILE A 141 -10.80 8.92 -6.19
N GLU A 142 -10.98 10.13 -6.76
CA GLU A 142 -11.41 10.30 -8.15
C GLU A 142 -10.47 9.61 -9.15
N ILE A 143 -9.16 9.80 -8.98
CA ILE A 143 -8.15 9.17 -9.82
C ILE A 143 -8.16 7.66 -9.63
N GLN A 144 -8.17 7.18 -8.38
CA GLN A 144 -8.19 5.74 -8.09
C GLN A 144 -9.48 5.05 -8.59
N ASN A 145 -10.61 5.77 -8.61
CA ASN A 145 -11.85 5.30 -9.22
C ASN A 145 -11.71 5.11 -10.75
N SER A 146 -11.00 6.03 -11.43
CA SER A 146 -10.71 5.93 -12.87
C SER A 146 -9.71 4.81 -13.17
N ILE A 147 -8.64 4.69 -12.36
CA ILE A 147 -7.70 3.57 -12.44
C ILE A 147 -8.45 2.24 -12.30
N GLY A 148 -9.39 2.16 -11.35
CA GLY A 148 -10.27 1.00 -11.20
C GLY A 148 -9.59 -0.23 -10.59
N ALA A 149 -8.60 -0.03 -9.73
CA ALA A 149 -7.97 -1.11 -8.96
C ALA A 149 -8.91 -1.66 -7.88
N ASP A 150 -8.79 -2.94 -7.53
CA ASP A 150 -9.67 -3.61 -6.56
C ASP A 150 -9.54 -3.07 -5.13
N ILE A 151 -8.35 -2.56 -4.76
CA ILE A 151 -8.07 -1.94 -3.47
C ILE A 151 -7.44 -0.55 -3.68
N MET A 152 -7.98 0.43 -2.97
CA MET A 152 -7.56 1.83 -2.96
C MET A 152 -7.06 2.21 -1.58
N MET A 153 -5.99 3.00 -1.54
CA MET A 153 -5.47 3.55 -0.29
C MET A 153 -6.03 4.96 -0.05
N GLN A 154 -6.32 5.29 1.21
CA GLN A 154 -6.64 6.68 1.58
C GLN A 154 -5.47 7.61 1.25
N LEU A 155 -5.75 8.88 0.94
CA LEU A 155 -4.72 9.92 1.07
C LEU A 155 -4.49 10.19 2.56
N ASP A 156 -3.22 10.20 2.97
CA ASP A 156 -2.79 10.42 4.35
C ASP A 156 -1.67 11.47 4.43
N ASP A 157 -1.53 12.08 5.60
CA ASP A 157 -0.48 13.05 5.86
C ASP A 157 0.74 12.33 6.44
N VAL A 158 1.67 11.98 5.54
CA VAL A 158 2.84 11.18 5.90
C VAL A 158 3.95 12.05 6.46
N VAL A 159 4.48 11.61 7.60
CA VAL A 159 5.70 12.14 8.21
C VAL A 159 6.78 11.07 8.26
N SER A 160 8.05 11.46 8.18
CA SER A 160 9.16 10.53 8.38
C SER A 160 9.04 9.86 9.75
N SER A 161 9.39 8.56 9.83
CA SER A 161 9.38 7.81 11.10
C SER A 161 10.37 8.39 12.13
N THR A 162 11.37 9.15 11.66
CA THR A 162 12.35 9.84 12.52
C THR A 162 11.87 11.21 13.01
N THR A 163 10.79 11.75 12.45
CA THR A 163 10.19 13.00 12.91
C THR A 163 9.63 12.82 14.32
N THR A 164 9.91 13.78 15.20
CA THR A 164 9.39 13.82 16.58
C THR A 164 8.62 15.11 16.83
N GLY A 165 7.82 15.14 17.90
CA GLY A 165 7.10 16.34 18.33
C GLY A 165 5.71 16.52 17.70
N PRO A 166 5.11 17.72 17.83
CA PRO A 166 3.69 17.97 17.53
C PRO A 166 3.26 17.65 16.10
N ARG A 167 4.21 17.71 15.15
CA ARG A 167 3.95 17.43 13.73
C ARG A 167 3.41 16.02 13.48
N VAL A 168 3.84 15.03 14.27
CA VAL A 168 3.38 13.64 14.16
C VAL A 168 1.91 13.51 14.57
N GLU A 169 1.52 14.19 15.65
CA GLU A 169 0.14 14.21 16.12
C GLU A 169 -0.76 14.97 15.14
N GLU A 170 -0.29 16.11 14.61
CA GLU A 170 -0.98 16.85 13.55
C GLU A 170 -1.26 15.98 12.33
N ALA A 171 -0.24 15.27 11.82
CA ALA A 171 -0.38 14.37 10.67
C ALA A 171 -1.39 13.26 10.93
N MET A 172 -1.31 12.64 12.10
CA MET A 172 -2.21 11.57 12.50
C MET A 172 -3.67 12.04 12.53
N TRP A 173 -3.94 13.19 13.15
CA TRP A 173 -5.30 13.75 13.19
C TRP A 173 -5.79 14.21 11.81
N ARG A 174 -4.91 14.80 10.99
CA ARG A 174 -5.23 15.16 9.59
C ARG A 174 -5.58 13.92 8.78
N SER A 175 -4.83 12.83 8.93
CA SER A 175 -5.07 11.55 8.24
C SER A 175 -6.42 10.94 8.62
N ILE A 176 -6.85 11.06 9.88
CA ILE A 176 -8.19 10.64 10.31
C ILE A 176 -9.29 11.48 9.64
N ARG A 177 -9.11 12.80 9.53
CA ARG A 177 -10.09 13.68 8.85
C ARG A 177 -10.12 13.43 7.34
N TRP A 178 -8.97 13.20 6.73
CA TRP A 178 -8.86 12.85 5.32
C TRP A 178 -9.49 11.50 4.99
N LEU A 179 -9.43 10.52 5.90
CA LEU A 179 -10.18 9.27 5.75
C LEU A 179 -11.68 9.52 5.59
N ASP A 180 -12.27 10.38 6.43
CA ASP A 180 -13.70 10.69 6.34
C ASP A 180 -14.06 11.33 4.99
N ARG A 181 -13.18 12.18 4.45
CA ARG A 181 -13.31 12.79 3.11
C ARG A 181 -13.21 11.75 1.99
N CYS A 182 -12.21 10.88 2.05
CA CYS A 182 -12.04 9.78 1.09
C CYS A 182 -13.26 8.85 1.08
N LEU A 183 -13.74 8.44 2.26
CA LEU A 183 -14.91 7.57 2.39
C LEU A 183 -16.17 8.25 1.86
N LYS A 184 -16.42 9.51 2.23
CA LYS A 184 -17.57 10.26 1.72
C LYS A 184 -17.58 10.28 0.20
N PHE A 185 -16.46 10.67 -0.42
CA PHE A 185 -16.37 10.74 -1.88
C PHE A 185 -16.50 9.37 -2.55
N HIS A 186 -15.94 8.31 -1.95
CA HIS A 186 -16.08 6.95 -2.47
C HIS A 186 -17.54 6.47 -2.44
N PHE A 187 -18.24 6.65 -1.31
CA PHE A 187 -19.61 6.18 -1.13
C PHE A 187 -20.67 6.99 -1.88
N GLU A 188 -20.35 8.20 -2.36
CA GLU A 188 -21.18 8.97 -3.27
C GLU A 188 -21.12 8.43 -4.73
N ASN A 189 -20.18 7.52 -5.05
CA ASN A 189 -20.02 6.95 -6.38
C ASN A 189 -20.62 5.53 -6.51
N GLU A 190 -21.92 5.45 -6.76
CA GLU A 190 -22.69 4.19 -6.86
C GLU A 190 -22.09 3.15 -7.83
N GLN A 191 -21.39 3.58 -8.88
CA GLN A 191 -20.80 2.66 -9.86
C GLN A 191 -19.55 1.94 -9.34
N LYS A 192 -18.85 2.54 -8.36
CA LYS A 192 -17.54 2.08 -7.89
C LYS A 192 -17.60 1.40 -6.53
N ILE A 193 -18.58 1.72 -5.68
CA ILE A 193 -18.76 1.13 -4.34
C ILE A 193 -18.87 -0.41 -4.34
N HIS A 194 -19.34 -1.01 -5.44
CA HIS A 194 -19.47 -2.47 -5.57
C HIS A 194 -18.24 -3.15 -6.17
N LYS A 195 -17.21 -2.38 -6.54
CA LYS A 195 -16.04 -2.88 -7.29
C LYS A 195 -14.73 -2.65 -6.56
N GLN A 196 -14.61 -1.59 -5.78
CA GLN A 196 -13.35 -1.18 -5.17
C GLN A 196 -13.48 -1.11 -3.65
N ASN A 197 -12.36 -1.35 -2.97
CA ASN A 197 -12.25 -1.42 -1.53
C ASN A 197 -11.33 -0.31 -1.03
N LEU A 198 -11.65 0.34 0.09
CA LEU A 198 -10.80 1.40 0.64
C LEU A 198 -10.11 0.95 1.93
N PHE A 199 -8.79 1.10 1.97
CA PHE A 199 -7.97 0.85 3.16
C PHE A 199 -7.49 2.18 3.75
N PRO A 200 -7.82 2.47 5.02
CA PRO A 200 -7.18 3.54 5.77
C PRO A 200 -5.75 3.13 6.15
N ILE A 201 -4.92 4.13 6.42
CA ILE A 201 -3.51 3.97 6.77
C ILE A 201 -3.32 4.47 8.19
N ILE A 202 -3.03 3.55 9.10
CA ILE A 202 -2.70 3.89 10.49
C ILE A 202 -1.40 4.70 10.49
N GLN A 203 -1.46 5.89 11.09
CA GLN A 203 -0.37 6.85 11.27
C GLN A 203 -0.03 7.03 12.76
N GLY A 204 0.91 7.92 13.08
CA GLY A 204 1.36 8.20 14.46
C GLY A 204 2.85 7.98 14.71
N GLY A 205 3.64 7.77 13.65
CA GLY A 205 5.10 7.61 13.75
C GLY A 205 5.49 6.46 14.68
N LEU A 206 6.46 6.71 15.57
CA LEU A 206 6.93 5.74 16.57
C LEU A 206 6.29 5.95 17.96
N ASP A 207 5.27 6.82 18.07
CA ASP A 207 4.58 7.09 19.33
C ASP A 207 3.43 6.07 19.54
N ILE A 208 3.59 5.22 20.55
CA ILE A 208 2.63 4.17 20.93
C ILE A 208 1.24 4.75 21.26
N ARG A 209 1.19 5.92 21.92
CA ARG A 209 -0.08 6.57 22.28
C ARG A 209 -0.79 7.06 21.02
N LEU A 210 -0.08 7.73 20.11
CA LEU A 210 -0.68 8.21 18.86
C LEU A 210 -1.13 7.06 17.96
N ARG A 211 -0.36 5.96 17.89
CA ARG A 211 -0.75 4.75 17.16
C ARG A 211 -2.03 4.13 17.70
N LYS A 212 -2.16 4.01 19.04
CA LYS A 212 -3.39 3.53 19.69
C LYS A 212 -4.59 4.39 19.32
N ILE A 213 -4.47 5.71 19.48
CA ILE A 213 -5.52 6.67 19.12
C ILE A 213 -5.91 6.51 17.64
N CYS A 214 -4.92 6.41 16.74
CA CYS A 214 -5.17 6.29 15.31
C CYS A 214 -5.91 4.97 14.97
N CYS A 215 -5.49 3.84 15.53
CA CYS A 215 -6.21 2.56 15.39
C CYS A 215 -7.65 2.68 15.90
N GLU A 216 -7.84 3.13 17.13
CA GLU A 216 -9.16 3.26 17.77
C GLU A 216 -10.09 4.21 17.01
N GLU A 217 -9.55 5.28 16.40
CA GLU A 217 -10.33 6.19 15.57
C GLU A 217 -10.67 5.60 14.20
N MET A 218 -9.69 5.04 13.48
CA MET A 218 -9.91 4.52 12.12
C MET A 218 -10.82 3.30 12.09
N ILE A 219 -10.77 2.42 13.10
CA ILE A 219 -11.61 1.22 13.18
C ILE A 219 -13.11 1.56 13.23
N LYS A 220 -13.47 2.72 13.80
CA LYS A 220 -14.87 3.16 13.89
C LYS A 220 -15.57 3.36 12.53
N ARG A 221 -14.80 3.43 11.43
CA ARG A 221 -15.35 3.55 10.06
C ARG A 221 -15.65 2.20 9.39
N ASP A 222 -15.27 1.07 10.00
CA ASP A 222 -15.47 -0.29 9.46
C ASP A 222 -15.07 -0.42 7.98
N CYS A 223 -13.79 -0.18 7.70
CA CYS A 223 -13.25 -0.26 6.35
C CYS A 223 -13.03 -1.72 5.92
N SER A 224 -12.79 -1.92 4.62
CA SER A 224 -12.54 -3.24 4.03
C SER A 224 -11.26 -3.94 4.50
N GLY A 225 -10.27 -3.16 4.94
CA GLY A 225 -8.98 -3.61 5.47
C GLY A 225 -8.25 -2.45 6.12
N TYR A 226 -7.03 -2.66 6.62
CA TYR A 226 -6.26 -1.62 7.32
C TYR A 226 -4.77 -1.72 7.00
N ALA A 227 -4.15 -0.60 6.64
CA ALA A 227 -2.72 -0.51 6.41
C ALA A 227 -1.97 0.10 7.60
N ILE A 228 -0.72 -0.28 7.77
CA ILE A 228 0.23 0.27 8.75
C ILE A 228 1.26 1.06 7.94
N GLY A 229 1.16 2.40 8.00
CA GLY A 229 2.03 3.32 7.27
C GLY A 229 2.99 4.09 8.18
N GLY A 230 3.87 4.89 7.57
CA GLY A 230 4.84 5.72 8.28
C GLY A 230 5.93 4.93 8.99
N LEU A 231 6.29 3.75 8.45
CA LEU A 231 7.35 2.86 8.89
C LEU A 231 8.33 2.58 7.74
N SER A 232 9.42 1.86 8.02
CA SER A 232 10.53 1.59 7.09
C SER A 232 11.22 2.85 6.58
N GLY A 233 11.22 3.92 7.39
CA GLY A 233 11.70 5.26 7.04
C GLY A 233 13.04 5.66 7.66
N GLY A 234 13.73 4.72 8.34
CA GLY A 234 15.02 4.93 9.00
C GLY A 234 15.01 4.67 10.50
N GLU A 235 13.88 4.26 11.07
CA GLU A 235 13.79 3.85 12.47
C GLU A 235 14.58 2.56 12.76
N SER A 236 14.89 2.34 14.04
CA SER A 236 15.48 1.07 14.46
C SER A 236 14.48 -0.08 14.29
N LYS A 237 15.00 -1.28 14.02
CA LYS A 237 14.14 -2.46 13.87
C LYS A 237 13.32 -2.79 15.13
N ASP A 238 13.88 -2.61 16.32
CA ASP A 238 13.16 -2.79 17.59
C ASP A 238 11.91 -1.90 17.66
N GLN A 239 12.04 -0.62 17.28
CA GLN A 239 10.88 0.28 17.21
C GLN A 239 9.89 -0.16 16.13
N PHE A 240 10.37 -0.49 14.93
CA PHE A 240 9.53 -0.98 13.83
C PHE A 240 8.64 -2.16 14.26
N TRP A 241 9.23 -3.23 14.81
CA TRP A 241 8.47 -4.43 15.19
C TRP A 241 7.50 -4.18 16.34
N ARG A 242 7.85 -3.31 17.30
CA ARG A 242 6.94 -2.91 18.40
C ARG A 242 5.70 -2.20 17.87
N ILE A 243 5.87 -1.28 16.92
CA ILE A 243 4.75 -0.56 16.31
C ILE A 243 3.89 -1.52 15.46
N VAL A 244 4.50 -2.39 14.66
CA VAL A 244 3.76 -3.41 13.90
C VAL A 244 2.94 -4.28 14.85
N SER A 245 3.55 -4.84 15.89
CA SER A 245 2.86 -5.70 16.87
C SER A 245 1.71 -4.98 17.58
N LEU A 246 1.92 -3.72 17.97
CA LEU A 246 0.89 -2.90 18.60
C LEU A 246 -0.31 -2.73 17.67
N CYS A 247 -0.07 -2.33 16.41
CA CYS A 247 -1.14 -2.13 15.44
C CYS A 247 -1.90 -3.44 15.18
N THR A 248 -1.21 -4.57 14.98
CA THR A 248 -1.89 -5.85 14.69
C THR A 248 -2.68 -6.42 15.89
N ASP A 249 -2.35 -6.02 17.12
CA ASP A 249 -3.13 -6.33 18.32
C ASP A 249 -4.44 -5.55 18.40
N LEU A 250 -4.45 -4.31 17.90
CA LEU A 250 -5.60 -3.41 17.96
C LEU A 250 -6.51 -3.53 16.73
N LEU A 251 -5.94 -3.85 15.57
CA LEU A 251 -6.67 -3.95 14.32
C LEU A 251 -7.62 -5.16 14.30
N PRO A 252 -8.80 -5.04 13.65
CA PRO A 252 -9.79 -6.12 13.59
C PRO A 252 -9.18 -7.41 13.05
N LYS A 253 -9.55 -8.53 13.68
CA LYS A 253 -9.04 -9.86 13.30
C LYS A 253 -9.72 -10.41 12.05
N ASP A 254 -10.90 -9.93 11.72
CA ASP A 254 -11.70 -10.33 10.56
C ASP A 254 -11.41 -9.49 9.31
N LYS A 255 -10.36 -8.64 9.33
CA LYS A 255 -9.96 -7.79 8.22
C LYS A 255 -8.47 -8.03 7.85
N PRO A 256 -8.08 -7.79 6.59
CA PRO A 256 -6.68 -7.88 6.18
C PRO A 256 -5.86 -6.69 6.71
N ARG A 257 -4.59 -6.96 6.97
CA ARG A 257 -3.61 -6.02 7.52
C ARG A 257 -2.43 -5.90 6.56
N TYR A 258 -2.21 -4.68 6.09
CA TYR A 258 -1.20 -4.37 5.08
C TYR A 258 -0.05 -3.56 5.70
N CYS A 259 1.16 -4.11 5.78
CA CYS A 259 2.33 -3.35 6.23
C CYS A 259 3.08 -2.79 5.02
N MET A 260 3.04 -1.46 4.87
CA MET A 260 3.50 -0.77 3.67
C MET A 260 5.03 -0.68 3.64
N GLY A 261 5.63 -0.90 2.47
CA GLY A 261 7.05 -0.67 2.21
C GLY A 261 8.01 -1.70 2.82
N VAL A 262 7.52 -2.89 3.21
CA VAL A 262 8.33 -3.97 3.80
C VAL A 262 8.71 -5.00 2.75
N GLY A 263 10.00 -5.26 2.57
CA GLY A 263 10.47 -6.13 1.48
C GLY A 263 11.62 -7.08 1.78
N TYR A 264 12.27 -6.99 2.94
CA TYR A 264 13.36 -7.92 3.28
C TYR A 264 12.75 -9.22 3.79
N ALA A 265 13.34 -10.35 3.40
CA ALA A 265 12.76 -11.66 3.69
C ALA A 265 12.55 -11.90 5.19
N GLU A 266 13.50 -11.45 6.02
CA GLU A 266 13.41 -11.56 7.47
C GLU A 266 12.25 -10.73 8.02
N ASP A 267 12.05 -9.51 7.50
CA ASP A 267 10.95 -8.64 7.92
C ASP A 267 9.59 -9.23 7.53
N LEU A 268 9.47 -9.79 6.33
CA LEU A 268 8.24 -10.44 5.88
C LEU A 268 7.85 -11.59 6.83
N VAL A 269 8.82 -12.43 7.20
CA VAL A 269 8.60 -13.55 8.13
C VAL A 269 8.21 -13.04 9.52
N VAL A 270 8.93 -12.06 10.06
CA VAL A 270 8.66 -11.50 11.39
C VAL A 270 7.30 -10.80 11.41
N CYS A 271 6.99 -9.93 10.46
CA CYS A 271 5.70 -9.25 10.37
C CYS A 271 4.54 -10.23 10.18
N SER A 272 4.75 -11.35 9.47
CA SER A 272 3.71 -12.39 9.35
C SER A 272 3.50 -13.08 10.69
N ALA A 273 4.57 -13.37 11.44
CA ALA A 273 4.45 -13.85 12.82
C ALA A 273 3.77 -12.85 13.76
N LEU A 274 3.85 -11.55 13.46
CA LEU A 274 3.13 -10.47 14.15
C LEU A 274 1.70 -10.26 13.61
N GLY A 275 1.27 -10.99 12.58
CA GLY A 275 -0.11 -11.02 12.10
C GLY A 275 -0.45 -10.05 10.98
N VAL A 276 0.55 -9.67 10.17
CA VAL A 276 0.37 -8.95 8.89
C VAL A 276 0.13 -9.92 7.74
N ASP A 277 -0.71 -9.53 6.77
CA ASP A 277 -1.13 -10.38 5.65
C ASP A 277 -0.65 -9.89 4.28
N MET A 278 -0.40 -8.59 4.13
CA MET A 278 -0.01 -7.99 2.85
C MET A 278 1.25 -7.13 3.02
N TYR A 279 2.10 -7.16 2.00
CA TYR A 279 3.36 -6.43 1.93
C TYR A 279 3.60 -5.91 0.52
N ASP A 280 4.34 -4.82 0.39
CA ASP A 280 4.85 -4.33 -0.88
C ASP A 280 6.28 -3.82 -0.71
N CYS A 281 7.10 -3.97 -1.74
CA CYS A 281 8.37 -3.27 -1.78
C CYS A 281 8.96 -3.27 -3.19
N VAL A 282 9.72 -2.23 -3.52
CA VAL A 282 10.57 -2.21 -4.72
C VAL A 282 11.87 -3.00 -4.54
N PHE A 283 12.15 -3.53 -3.35
CA PHE A 283 13.42 -4.19 -3.03
C PHE A 283 13.81 -5.29 -4.04
N PRO A 284 12.96 -6.28 -4.37
CA PRO A 284 13.37 -7.34 -5.30
C PRO A 284 13.75 -6.83 -6.69
N THR A 285 12.91 -5.97 -7.29
CA THR A 285 13.15 -5.43 -8.65
C THR A 285 14.30 -4.42 -8.68
N ARG A 286 14.54 -3.70 -7.59
CA ARG A 286 15.68 -2.78 -7.46
C ARG A 286 16.99 -3.55 -7.28
N THR A 287 17.01 -4.54 -6.40
CA THR A 287 18.16 -5.41 -6.13
C THR A 287 18.60 -6.16 -7.39
N ALA A 288 17.66 -6.73 -8.14
CA ALA A 288 17.94 -7.39 -9.41
C ALA A 288 18.62 -6.46 -10.43
N ARG A 289 18.14 -5.21 -10.56
CA ARG A 289 18.74 -4.21 -11.48
C ARG A 289 20.16 -3.78 -11.08
N PHE A 290 20.55 -3.96 -9.82
CA PHE A 290 21.93 -3.79 -9.39
C PHE A 290 22.83 -4.99 -9.67
N GLY A 291 22.30 -6.08 -10.24
CA GLY A 291 23.02 -7.32 -10.50
C GLY A 291 23.06 -8.26 -9.30
N ASN A 292 22.13 -8.11 -8.36
CA ASN A 292 22.08 -8.94 -7.16
C ASN A 292 20.90 -9.92 -7.24
N ALA A 293 21.16 -11.18 -6.90
CA ALA A 293 20.15 -12.23 -6.83
C ALA A 293 19.80 -12.57 -5.38
N LEU A 294 18.51 -12.71 -5.08
CA LEU A 294 18.03 -13.13 -3.75
C LEU A 294 17.95 -14.65 -3.70
N THR A 295 18.65 -15.25 -2.74
CA THR A 295 18.67 -16.71 -2.52
C THR A 295 18.31 -17.03 -1.07
N ARG A 296 18.13 -18.32 -0.77
CA ARG A 296 17.95 -18.78 0.62
C ARG A 296 19.17 -18.54 1.52
N LYS A 297 20.34 -18.27 0.93
CA LYS A 297 21.59 -17.97 1.64
C LYS A 297 21.86 -16.46 1.75
N GLY A 298 20.91 -15.62 1.34
CA GLY A 298 21.05 -14.17 1.29
C GLY A 298 21.21 -13.65 -0.15
N ALA A 299 21.66 -12.41 -0.27
CA ALA A 299 21.84 -11.74 -1.56
C ALA A 299 23.23 -12.02 -2.14
N PHE A 300 23.29 -12.47 -3.39
CA PHE A 300 24.53 -12.68 -4.14
C PHE A 300 24.73 -11.56 -5.14
N ASP A 301 25.90 -10.92 -5.11
CA ASP A 301 26.34 -9.94 -6.09
C ASP A 301 26.95 -10.66 -7.29
N LEU A 302 26.15 -10.89 -8.33
CA LEU A 302 26.53 -11.65 -9.51
C LEU A 302 27.59 -10.95 -10.37
N LYS A 303 27.97 -9.71 -10.03
CA LYS A 303 29.06 -8.98 -10.70
C LYS A 303 30.44 -9.34 -10.16
N LYS A 304 30.53 -10.11 -9.06
CA LYS A 304 31.82 -10.54 -8.50
C LYS A 304 32.49 -11.60 -9.38
N SER A 305 33.80 -11.49 -9.54
CA SER A 305 34.62 -12.43 -10.33
C SER A 305 34.53 -13.88 -9.87
N THR A 306 34.19 -14.13 -8.60
CA THR A 306 33.94 -15.48 -8.08
C THR A 306 32.85 -16.23 -8.86
N PHE A 307 31.93 -15.53 -9.53
CA PHE A 307 30.85 -16.14 -10.32
C PHE A 307 31.16 -16.26 -11.82
N GLU A 308 32.34 -15.83 -12.29
CA GLU A 308 32.68 -15.79 -13.73
C GLU A 308 32.63 -17.19 -14.40
N THR A 309 33.04 -18.21 -13.67
CA THR A 309 33.07 -19.61 -14.13
C THR A 309 32.08 -20.51 -13.40
N ASP A 310 31.21 -19.93 -12.57
CA ASP A 310 30.18 -20.67 -11.85
C ASP A 310 29.06 -21.08 -12.82
N THR A 311 28.86 -22.39 -12.97
CA THR A 311 27.83 -22.96 -13.87
C THR A 311 26.58 -23.41 -13.12
N THR A 312 26.53 -23.19 -11.81
CA THR A 312 25.36 -23.51 -10.99
C THR A 312 24.25 -22.46 -11.19
N PRO A 313 22.97 -22.83 -11.01
CA PRO A 313 21.90 -21.85 -11.00
C PRO A 313 22.01 -20.94 -9.78
N ILE A 314 21.37 -19.77 -9.86
CA ILE A 314 21.06 -18.89 -8.71
C ILE A 314 20.30 -19.70 -7.64
#